data_AF-A0A1E9IWN1-F1
#
_entry.id   AF-A0A1E9IWN1-F1
#
_cell.length_a   1.000
_cell.length_b   1.000
_cell.length_c   1.000
_cell.angle_alpha   90.00
_cell.angle_beta   90.00
_cell.angle_gamma   90.00
#
_symmetry.space_group_name_H-M   'P 1'
#
loop_
_entity.id
_entity.type
_entity.pdbx_description
1 polymer ?
#
loop_
_entity_poly.entity_id
_entity_poly.type
_entity_poly.pdbx_seq_one_letter_code
_entity_poly.pdbx_strand_id
1 'polypeptide(L)'
;MKTQRVNPNAMNPMQMNNMSSMMGMMNSIQKIGKGKRKYSIMLDKNNKKFLAKFIDEVKKQFASSPLGTQGQGVSDFFDYVKKMCEDKNQMELKVSFEEYEFLKKMVIDSIKGMEAMEFKWYQLIKKGMIKMMVKQYRELLTKLK
;
A
#
# COMPACT_ATOMS: atom_id res chain seq x y z
N MET A 1 19.70 -21.38 0.97
CA MET A 1 19.55 -20.83 -0.40
C MET A 1 20.90 -20.25 -0.81
N LYS A 2 21.46 -20.65 -1.96
CA LYS A 2 22.70 -20.03 -2.46
C LYS A 2 22.35 -18.62 -2.92
N THR A 3 22.92 -17.61 -2.28
CA THR A 3 22.77 -16.20 -2.63
C THR A 3 23.26 -16.01 -4.06
N GLN A 4 22.35 -15.89 -5.01
CA GLN A 4 22.67 -15.62 -6.41
C GLN A 4 23.29 -14.22 -6.45
N ARG A 5 24.61 -14.15 -6.63
CA ARG A 5 25.33 -12.88 -6.82
C ARG A 5 24.92 -12.31 -8.17
N VAL A 6 23.96 -11.39 -8.17
CA VAL A 6 23.50 -10.69 -9.37
C VAL A 6 24.58 -9.70 -9.78
N ASN A 7 24.99 -9.74 -11.05
CA ASN A 7 26.04 -8.86 -11.61
C ASN A 7 25.46 -7.45 -11.87
N PRO A 8 25.93 -6.39 -11.18
CA PRO A 8 25.40 -5.03 -11.33
C PRO A 8 25.63 -4.44 -12.74
N ASN A 9 26.64 -4.92 -13.45
CA ASN A 9 27.05 -4.36 -14.75
C ASN A 9 26.25 -4.89 -15.94
N ALA A 10 25.33 -5.84 -15.72
CA ALA A 10 24.49 -6.42 -16.78
C ALA A 10 23.01 -5.97 -16.69
N MET A 11 22.67 -5.07 -15.77
CA MET A 11 21.30 -4.63 -15.56
C MET A 11 20.97 -3.37 -16.36
N ASN A 12 19.93 -3.44 -17.18
CA ASN A 12 19.41 -2.28 -17.90
C ASN A 12 18.84 -1.26 -16.88
N PRO A 13 18.95 0.08 -17.07
CA PRO A 13 18.53 1.07 -16.07
C PRO A 13 17.07 0.91 -15.61
N MET A 14 16.20 0.41 -16.47
CA MET A 14 14.80 0.11 -16.15
C MET A 14 14.65 -1.08 -15.18
N GLN A 15 15.49 -2.12 -15.33
CA GLN A 15 15.56 -3.24 -14.39
C GLN A 15 16.17 -2.81 -13.05
N MET A 16 17.16 -1.91 -13.08
CA MET A 16 17.78 -1.36 -11.89
C MET A 16 16.84 -0.43 -11.11
N ASN A 17 15.99 0.34 -11.80
CA ASN A 17 14.99 1.21 -11.16
C ASN A 17 13.83 0.40 -10.54
N ASN A 18 13.40 -0.66 -11.22
CA ASN A 18 12.43 -1.62 -10.69
C ASN A 18 13.03 -2.42 -9.51
N MET A 19 14.31 -2.78 -9.56
CA MET A 19 14.99 -3.47 -8.47
C MET A 19 15.25 -2.55 -7.27
N SER A 20 15.64 -1.30 -7.49
CA SER A 20 15.86 -0.30 -6.44
C SER A 20 14.55 0.05 -5.72
N SER A 21 13.46 0.22 -6.46
CA SER A 21 12.14 0.45 -5.86
C SER A 21 11.65 -0.78 -5.07
N MET A 22 11.91 -1.99 -5.56
CA MET A 22 11.61 -3.25 -4.87
C MET A 22 12.49 -3.46 -3.63
N MET A 23 13.77 -3.07 -3.66
CA MET A 23 14.71 -3.15 -2.53
C MET A 23 14.41 -2.10 -1.45
N GLY A 24 14.04 -0.88 -1.84
CA GLY A 24 13.57 0.16 -0.92
C GLY A 24 12.28 -0.26 -0.20
N MET A 25 11.38 -0.94 -0.93
CA MET A 25 10.17 -1.53 -0.34
C MET A 25 10.50 -2.68 0.61
N MET A 26 11.49 -3.52 0.27
CA MET A 26 12.01 -4.60 1.13
C MET A 26 12.48 -4.10 2.51
N ASN A 27 13.25 -3.01 2.52
CA ASN A 27 13.76 -2.41 3.75
C ASN A 27 12.63 -1.85 4.63
N SER A 28 11.60 -1.25 4.03
CA SER A 28 10.42 -0.80 4.78
C SER A 28 9.61 -1.98 5.32
N ILE A 29 9.37 -3.01 4.50
CA ILE A 29 8.64 -4.24 4.87
C ILE A 29 9.25 -4.91 6.10
N GLN A 30 10.58 -4.99 6.20
CA GLN A 30 11.27 -5.58 7.35
C GLN A 30 11.10 -4.82 8.66
N LYS A 31 10.74 -3.53 8.60
CA LYS A 31 10.53 -2.67 9.79
C LYS A 31 9.08 -2.63 10.25
N ILE A 32 8.13 -3.06 9.41
CA ILE A 32 6.70 -3.14 9.76
C ILE A 32 6.49 -4.10 10.94
N GLY A 33 5.64 -3.69 11.89
CA GLY A 33 5.32 -4.45 13.10
C GLY A 33 6.36 -4.37 14.23
N LYS A 34 7.52 -3.72 14.02
CA LYS A 34 8.58 -3.58 15.03
C LYS A 34 8.58 -2.23 15.75
N GLY A 35 7.95 -1.21 15.16
CA GLY A 35 7.87 0.14 15.71
C GLY A 35 6.77 0.31 16.77
N LYS A 36 6.95 1.25 17.70
CA LYS A 36 5.89 1.64 18.65
C LYS A 36 4.82 2.47 17.92
N ARG A 37 3.55 2.10 18.07
CA ARG A 37 2.41 2.79 17.45
C ARG A 37 2.05 4.07 18.20
N LYS A 38 2.60 5.19 17.76
CA LYS A 38 2.45 6.52 18.38
C LYS A 38 1.79 7.55 17.48
N TYR A 39 1.81 7.34 16.16
CA TYR A 39 1.17 8.23 15.20
C TYR A 39 -0.32 7.93 15.14
N SER A 40 -1.12 8.99 15.18
CA SER A 40 -2.57 8.92 15.23
C SER A 40 -3.17 9.38 13.90
N ILE A 41 -4.02 8.53 13.32
CA ILE A 41 -4.78 8.83 12.10
C ILE A 41 -6.26 8.81 12.45
N MET A 42 -6.92 9.95 12.30
CA MET A 42 -8.37 10.07 12.53
C MET A 42 -9.14 9.65 11.27
N LEU A 43 -9.90 8.56 11.37
CA LEU A 43 -10.67 7.98 10.27
C LEU A 43 -12.16 8.03 10.61
N ASP A 44 -12.94 8.74 9.79
CA ASP A 44 -14.40 8.65 9.84
C ASP A 44 -14.91 7.31 9.28
N LYS A 45 -16.20 7.05 9.47
CA LYS A 45 -16.85 5.79 9.07
C LYS A 45 -16.65 5.43 7.58
N ASN A 46 -16.61 6.43 6.70
CA ASN A 46 -16.44 6.21 5.27
C ASN A 46 -15.00 5.82 4.95
N ASN A 47 -14.04 6.57 5.51
CA ASN A 47 -12.61 6.29 5.39
C ASN A 47 -12.24 4.92 5.96
N LYS A 48 -12.86 4.50 7.08
CA LYS A 48 -12.66 3.17 7.65
C LYS A 48 -13.13 2.05 6.73
N LYS A 49 -14.35 2.16 6.18
CA LYS A 49 -14.88 1.18 5.22
C LYS A 49 -14.00 1.08 3.98
N PHE A 50 -13.55 2.22 3.47
CA PHE A 50 -12.71 2.28 2.29
C PHE A 50 -11.32 1.68 2.55
N LEU A 51 -10.68 2.06 3.66
CA LEU A 51 -9.38 1.54 4.06
C LEU A 51 -9.42 0.02 4.28
N ALA A 52 -10.45 -0.52 4.94
CA ALA A 52 -10.60 -1.97 5.09
C ALA A 52 -10.65 -2.71 3.74
N LYS A 53 -11.44 -2.21 2.78
CA LYS A 53 -11.50 -2.78 1.42
C LYS A 53 -10.18 -2.64 0.67
N PHE A 54 -9.49 -1.51 0.82
CA PHE A 54 -8.18 -1.29 0.23
C PHE A 54 -7.17 -2.32 0.75
N ILE A 55 -7.12 -2.54 2.07
CA ILE A 55 -6.22 -3.51 2.68
C ILE A 55 -6.52 -4.94 2.22
N ASP A 56 -7.80 -5.33 2.07
CA ASP A 56 -8.17 -6.65 1.52
C ASP A 56 -7.62 -6.86 0.10
N GLU A 57 -7.72 -5.84 -0.75
CA GLU A 57 -7.23 -5.93 -2.13
C GLU A 57 -5.70 -5.94 -2.20
N VAL A 58 -5.02 -5.16 -1.35
CA VAL A 58 -3.56 -5.19 -1.21
C VAL A 58 -3.09 -6.54 -0.68
N LYS A 59 -3.78 -7.13 0.30
CA LYS A 59 -3.41 -8.43 0.88
C LYS A 59 -3.47 -9.54 -0.18
N LYS A 60 -4.47 -9.50 -1.08
CA LYS A 60 -4.54 -10.42 -2.23
C LYS A 60 -3.34 -10.27 -3.17
N GLN A 61 -2.93 -9.04 -3.48
CA GLN A 61 -1.77 -8.76 -4.33
C GLN A 61 -0.43 -9.12 -3.64
N PHE A 62 -0.36 -9.00 -2.32
CA PHE A 62 0.81 -9.41 -1.55
C PHE A 62 0.96 -10.93 -1.48
N ALA A 63 -0.14 -11.67 -1.33
CA ALA A 63 -0.14 -13.12 -1.30
C ALA A 63 0.35 -13.74 -2.62
N SER A 64 0.14 -13.07 -3.75
CA SER A 64 0.61 -13.50 -5.07
C SER A 64 2.02 -13.01 -5.42
N SER A 65 2.65 -12.21 -4.56
CA SER A 65 3.98 -11.63 -4.78
C SER A 65 5.10 -12.48 -4.13
N PRO A 66 6.32 -12.53 -4.69
CA PRO A 66 7.50 -13.14 -4.04
C PRO A 66 7.78 -12.59 -2.63
N LEU A 67 7.31 -11.37 -2.35
CA LEU A 67 7.40 -10.70 -1.05
C LEU A 67 6.51 -11.32 0.04
N GLY A 68 5.49 -12.11 -0.34
CA GLY A 68 4.56 -12.74 0.60
C GLY A 68 5.24 -13.66 1.62
N THR A 69 6.36 -14.29 1.24
CA THR A 69 7.13 -15.18 2.12
C THR A 69 7.99 -14.43 3.15
N GLN A 70 8.32 -13.16 2.94
CA GLN A 70 9.07 -12.32 3.88
C GLN A 70 8.21 -11.24 4.56
N GLY A 71 6.89 -11.25 4.29
CA GLY A 71 5.94 -10.20 4.65
C GLY A 71 5.05 -10.52 5.85
N GLN A 72 5.40 -11.47 6.73
CA GLN A 72 4.53 -11.82 7.87
C GLN A 72 4.16 -10.58 8.70
N GLY A 73 5.13 -9.72 9.02
CA GLY A 73 4.87 -8.47 9.75
C GLY A 73 3.92 -7.51 9.00
N VAL A 74 3.93 -7.53 7.66
CA VAL A 74 2.99 -6.76 6.83
C VAL A 74 1.59 -7.38 6.87
N SER A 75 1.49 -8.71 6.81
CA SER A 75 0.21 -9.41 6.96
C SER A 75 -0.41 -9.12 8.32
N ASP A 76 0.38 -9.22 9.40
CA ASP A 76 -0.07 -8.94 10.76
C ASP A 76 -0.50 -7.47 10.92
N PHE A 77 0.24 -6.55 10.30
CA PHE A 77 -0.14 -5.15 10.24
C PHE A 77 -1.46 -4.93 9.49
N PHE A 78 -1.67 -5.60 8.36
CA PHE A 78 -2.92 -5.52 7.61
C PHE A 78 -4.11 -6.04 8.42
N ASP A 79 -3.94 -7.16 9.12
CA ASP A 79 -4.97 -7.70 10.01
C ASP A 79 -5.28 -6.76 11.17
N TYR A 80 -4.24 -6.11 11.73
CA TYR A 80 -4.42 -5.05 12.72
C TYR A 80 -5.22 -3.86 12.17
N VAL A 81 -4.84 -3.30 11.01
CA VAL A 81 -5.54 -2.16 10.40
C VAL A 81 -7.01 -2.52 10.15
N LYS A 82 -7.27 -3.71 9.59
CA LYS A 82 -8.63 -4.18 9.33
C LYS A 82 -9.45 -4.27 10.61
N LYS A 83 -8.92 -4.88 11.67
CA LYS A 83 -9.57 -4.95 12.98
C LYS A 83 -9.92 -3.57 13.53
N MET A 84 -9.01 -2.60 13.43
CA MET A 84 -9.27 -1.22 13.85
C MET A 84 -10.31 -0.53 12.96
N CYS A 85 -10.34 -0.83 11.66
CA CYS A 85 -11.35 -0.33 10.74
C CYS A 85 -12.76 -0.90 10.99
N GLU A 86 -12.86 -2.12 11.51
CA GLU A 86 -14.13 -2.80 11.79
C GLU A 86 -14.74 -2.41 13.15
N ASP A 87 -13.91 -1.99 14.11
CA ASP A 87 -14.38 -1.52 15.43
C ASP A 87 -15.22 -0.24 15.29
N LYS A 88 -16.50 -0.27 15.65
CA LYS A 88 -17.39 0.89 15.49
C LYS A 88 -17.10 2.03 16.46
N ASN A 89 -16.42 1.76 17.57
CA ASN A 89 -16.20 2.71 18.66
C ASN A 89 -14.85 3.43 18.54
N GLN A 90 -13.94 2.91 17.72
CA GLN A 90 -12.61 3.47 17.55
C GLN A 90 -12.50 4.29 16.26
N MET A 91 -12.36 5.61 16.35
CA MET A 91 -12.11 6.46 15.17
C MET A 91 -10.61 6.71 14.93
N GLU A 92 -9.77 6.34 15.90
CA GLU A 92 -8.33 6.54 15.87
C GLU A 92 -7.61 5.28 15.43
N LEU A 93 -6.85 5.35 14.33
CA LEU A 93 -5.90 4.32 13.93
C LEU A 93 -4.50 4.73 14.40
N LYS A 94 -3.93 3.96 15.34
CA LYS A 94 -2.55 4.18 15.80
C LYS A 94 -1.57 3.35 15.00
N VAL A 95 -0.50 3.97 14.52
CA VAL A 95 0.54 3.33 13.72
C VAL A 95 1.93 3.79 14.14
N SER A 96 2.95 2.99 13.86
CA SER A 96 4.35 3.43 13.90
C SER A 96 4.65 4.35 12.72
N PHE A 97 5.79 5.03 12.77
CA PHE A 97 6.21 5.90 11.67
C PHE A 97 6.39 5.12 10.36
N GLU A 98 6.99 3.93 10.44
CA GLU A 98 7.23 3.06 9.29
C GLU A 98 5.93 2.50 8.72
N GLU A 99 4.98 2.11 9.58
CA GLU A 99 3.63 1.68 9.18
C GLU A 99 2.84 2.83 8.52
N TYR A 100 2.96 4.04 9.05
CA TYR A 100 2.34 5.24 8.47
C TYR A 100 2.88 5.54 7.06
N GLU A 101 4.20 5.63 6.92
CA GLU A 101 4.85 5.93 5.64
C GLU A 101 4.58 4.83 4.61
N PHE A 102 4.56 3.57 5.05
CA PHE A 102 4.21 2.44 4.21
C PHE A 102 2.77 2.56 3.69
N LEU A 103 1.80 2.82 4.58
CA LEU A 103 0.40 2.97 4.19
C LEU A 103 0.20 4.16 3.23
N LYS A 104 0.79 5.30 3.55
CA LYS A 104 0.77 6.51 2.73
C LYS A 104 1.34 6.26 1.35
N LYS A 105 2.50 5.58 1.27
CA LYS A 105 3.14 5.24 0.00
C LYS A 105 2.28 4.31 -0.85
N MET A 106 1.67 3.28 -0.27
CA MET A 106 0.77 2.37 -1.02
C MET A 106 -0.43 3.11 -1.62
N VAL A 107 -1.02 4.05 -0.88
CA VAL A 107 -2.13 4.89 -1.39
C VAL A 107 -1.66 5.79 -2.53
N ILE A 108 -0.49 6.44 -2.38
CA ILE A 108 0.10 7.30 -3.42
C ILE A 108 0.40 6.50 -4.70
N ASP A 109 1.04 5.34 -4.57
CA ASP A 109 1.44 4.52 -5.71
C ASP A 109 0.20 3.96 -6.43
N SER A 110 -0.87 3.64 -5.70
CA SER A 110 -2.17 3.25 -6.28
C SER A 110 -2.80 4.40 -7.08
N ILE A 111 -2.77 5.64 -6.56
CA ILE A 111 -3.25 6.83 -7.29
C ILE A 111 -2.46 7.01 -8.58
N LYS A 112 -1.13 6.99 -8.51
CA LYS A 112 -0.26 7.13 -9.69
C LYS A 112 -0.52 6.04 -10.72
N GLY A 113 -0.67 4.79 -10.28
CA GLY A 113 -0.99 3.67 -11.15
C GLY A 113 -2.33 3.83 -11.87
N MET A 114 -3.35 4.32 -11.18
CA MET A 114 -4.66 4.61 -11.79
C MET A 114 -4.62 5.80 -12.75
N GLU A 115 -3.84 6.84 -12.43
CA GLU A 115 -3.71 8.05 -13.28
C GLU A 115 -2.89 7.79 -14.54
N ALA A 116 -1.94 6.86 -14.49
CA ALA A 116 -1.16 6.42 -15.64
C ALA A 116 -1.94 5.49 -16.61
N MET A 117 -3.17 5.08 -16.26
CA MET A 117 -3.97 4.23 -17.15
C MET A 117 -4.48 5.01 -18.36
N GLU A 118 -4.12 4.53 -19.55
CA GLU A 118 -4.68 5.02 -20.81
C GLU A 118 -5.97 4.26 -21.17
N PHE A 119 -6.97 5.00 -21.64
CA PHE A 119 -8.28 4.45 -22.01
C PHE A 119 -8.58 4.73 -23.47
N LYS A 120 -9.04 3.69 -24.19
CA LYS A 120 -9.61 3.86 -25.53
C LYS A 120 -10.94 4.61 -25.44
N TRP A 121 -11.32 5.28 -26.51
CA TRP A 121 -12.50 6.17 -26.55
C TRP A 121 -13.80 5.48 -26.11
N TYR A 122 -13.99 4.19 -26.43
CA TYR A 122 -15.19 3.41 -26.07
C TYR A 122 -15.22 2.98 -24.59
N GLN A 123 -14.15 3.19 -23.82
CA GLN A 123 -14.05 2.80 -22.41
C GLN A 123 -14.50 3.91 -21.45
N LEU A 124 -15.44 4.78 -21.87
CA LEU A 124 -15.88 5.95 -21.09
C LEU A 124 -16.39 5.58 -19.70
N ILE A 125 -17.16 4.49 -19.58
CA ILE A 125 -17.68 4.00 -18.29
C ILE A 125 -16.51 3.64 -17.36
N LYS A 126 -15.54 2.84 -17.86
CA LYS A 126 -14.36 2.43 -17.09
C LYS A 126 -13.52 3.65 -16.68
N LYS A 127 -13.32 4.60 -17.58
CA LYS A 127 -12.62 5.86 -17.30
C LYS A 127 -13.32 6.67 -16.20
N GLY A 128 -14.66 6.75 -16.24
CA GLY A 128 -15.46 7.41 -15.22
C GLY A 128 -15.31 6.73 -13.84
N MET A 129 -15.38 5.41 -13.79
CA MET A 129 -15.19 4.63 -12.56
C MET A 129 -13.80 4.85 -11.96
N ILE A 130 -12.74 4.81 -12.78
CA ILE A 130 -11.36 5.00 -12.31
C ILE A 130 -11.16 6.42 -11.76
N LYS A 131 -11.72 7.45 -12.41
CA LYS A 131 -11.69 8.81 -11.87
C LYS A 131 -12.39 8.92 -10.51
N MET A 132 -13.53 8.26 -10.34
CA MET A 132 -14.22 8.23 -9.05
C MET A 132 -13.40 7.51 -7.97
N MET A 133 -12.77 6.39 -8.31
CA MET A 133 -11.85 5.69 -7.40
C MET A 133 -10.66 6.58 -7.01
N VAL A 134 -10.00 7.23 -7.97
CA VAL A 134 -8.90 8.17 -7.69
C VAL A 134 -9.34 9.24 -6.68
N LYS A 135 -10.57 9.76 -6.78
CA LYS A 135 -11.10 10.72 -5.82
C LYS A 135 -11.20 10.13 -4.40
N GLN A 136 -11.68 8.90 -4.25
CA GLN A 136 -11.75 8.21 -2.95
C GLN A 136 -10.35 7.95 -2.36
N TYR A 137 -9.38 7.54 -3.18
CA TYR A 137 -7.99 7.37 -2.74
C TYR A 137 -7.36 8.69 -2.29
N ARG A 138 -7.63 9.79 -3.01
CA ARG A 138 -7.14 11.13 -2.65
C ARG A 138 -7.76 11.60 -1.34
N GLU A 139 -9.04 11.31 -1.10
CA GLU A 139 -9.72 11.61 0.16
C GLU A 139 -9.07 10.85 1.33
N LEU A 140 -8.85 9.54 1.19
CA LEU A 140 -8.11 8.74 2.18
C LEU A 140 -6.71 9.31 2.43
N LEU A 141 -6.00 9.69 1.37
CA LEU A 141 -4.66 10.28 1.47
C LEU A 141 -4.66 11.58 2.28
N THR A 142 -5.74 12.37 2.29
CA THR A 142 -5.82 13.57 3.14
C THR A 142 -5.79 13.27 4.63
N LYS A 143 -6.24 12.08 5.05
CA LYS A 143 -6.15 11.61 6.44
C LYS A 143 -4.75 11.11 6.79
N LEU A 144 -3.95 10.76 5.78
CA LEU A 144 -2.56 10.30 5.89
C LEU A 144 -1.56 11.43 5.55
N LYS A 145 -1.88 12.67 5.90
CA LYS A 145 -0.99 13.83 5.71
C LYS A 145 -0.25 14.20 6.98
#